data_AF-A0A952L7S7-F1
#
_entry.id   AF-A0A952L7S7-F1
#
_cell.length_a   1.000
_cell.length_b   1.000
_cell.length_c   1.000
_cell.angle_alpha   90.00
_cell.angle_beta   90.00
_cell.angle_gamma   90.00
#
_symmetry.space_group_name_H-M   'P 1'
#
loop_
_entity.id
_entity.type
_entity.pdbx_description
1 polymer ?
#
loop_
_entity_poly.entity_id
_entity_poly.type
_entity_poly.pdbx_seq_one_letter_code
_entity_poly.pdbx_strand_id
1 'polypeptide(L)'
;DRAQSAQTLARLSPGRSITPWLALMRAELAERAGDETAAPTLYRLALAGQDEVYTRAALADWLLARGRAAEALTLLERSPDAEADALLLRRVIALRVLGRDASTPSAQMRERLAASDRREPGRHAREQARFALDVEAQPREALRLAQANWAFQREPADALLLLRAALAAGRSGDSARHDLARFLREKGWQDARLSALDRSFAS
;
A
#
# COMPACT_ATOMS: atom_id res chain seq x y z
N ASP A 1 16.22 -10.36 16.31
CA ASP A 1 17.17 -9.24 16.22
C ASP A 1 17.03 -8.58 14.84
N ARG A 2 16.37 -7.41 14.77
CA ARG A 2 15.89 -6.77 13.52
C ARG A 2 17.04 -6.28 12.63
N ALA A 3 18.10 -5.77 13.24
CA ALA A 3 19.32 -5.38 12.53
C ALA A 3 20.02 -6.59 11.92
N GLN A 4 19.96 -7.74 12.61
CA GLN A 4 20.60 -8.97 12.20
C GLN A 4 19.95 -9.60 10.97
N SER A 5 18.61 -9.58 10.85
CA SER A 5 17.91 -10.08 9.65
C SER A 5 18.19 -9.22 8.41
N ALA A 6 18.19 -7.89 8.56
CA ALA A 6 18.54 -6.96 7.48
C ALA A 6 20.02 -7.08 7.06
N GLN A 7 20.93 -7.25 8.02
CA GLN A 7 22.35 -7.49 7.76
C GLN A 7 22.60 -8.88 7.17
N THR A 8 21.82 -9.90 7.54
CA THR A 8 21.95 -11.25 6.98
C THR A 8 21.59 -11.26 5.50
N LEU A 9 20.49 -10.60 5.11
CA LEU A 9 20.14 -10.41 3.70
C LEU A 9 21.18 -9.57 2.93
N ALA A 10 21.82 -8.58 3.58
CA ALA A 10 22.89 -7.81 2.97
C ALA A 10 24.19 -8.62 2.75
N ARG A 11 24.48 -9.61 3.60
CA ARG A 11 25.67 -10.46 3.52
C ARG A 11 25.55 -11.61 2.51
N LEU A 12 24.32 -11.99 2.13
CA LEU A 12 24.08 -13.07 1.15
C LEU A 12 24.31 -12.65 -0.31
N SER A 13 24.56 -11.35 -0.59
CA SER A 13 24.92 -10.86 -1.93
C SER A 13 26.20 -10.01 -1.94
N PRO A 14 27.39 -10.57 -1.63
CA PRO A 14 28.63 -9.88 -1.92
C PRO A 14 28.97 -10.07 -3.41
N GLY A 15 28.88 -9.00 -4.21
CA GLY A 15 29.54 -8.92 -5.53
C GLY A 15 28.71 -9.16 -6.79
N ARG A 16 27.37 -9.24 -6.71
CA ARG A 16 26.48 -9.13 -7.89
C ARG A 16 25.53 -7.97 -7.69
N SER A 17 25.26 -7.21 -8.76
CA SER A 17 24.20 -6.21 -8.81
C SER A 17 23.00 -6.72 -8.02
N ILE A 18 22.59 -5.98 -6.98
CA ILE A 18 21.40 -6.35 -6.19
C ILE A 18 20.27 -6.49 -7.19
N THR A 19 19.71 -7.69 -7.32
CA THR A 19 18.61 -7.91 -8.25
C THR A 19 17.50 -6.92 -7.91
N PRO A 20 16.86 -6.27 -8.89
CA PRO A 20 15.82 -5.25 -8.64
C PRO A 20 14.74 -5.74 -7.67
N TRP A 21 14.36 -7.01 -7.80
CA TRP A 21 13.47 -7.72 -6.87
C TRP A 21 13.98 -7.76 -5.41
N LEU A 22 15.27 -8.05 -5.18
CA LEU A 22 15.83 -8.04 -3.82
C LEU A 22 15.86 -6.62 -3.24
N ALA A 23 16.10 -5.60 -4.07
CA ALA A 23 16.02 -4.21 -3.63
C ALA A 23 14.58 -3.84 -3.22
N LEU A 24 13.58 -4.26 -4.00
CA LEU A 24 12.17 -4.06 -3.67
C LEU A 24 11.78 -4.74 -2.34
N MET A 25 12.11 -6.03 -2.17
CA MET A 25 11.83 -6.73 -0.91
C MET A 25 12.47 -6.05 0.29
N ARG A 26 13.72 -5.59 0.15
CA ARG A 26 14.41 -4.85 1.21
C ARG A 26 13.73 -3.51 1.48
N ALA A 27 13.21 -2.83 0.47
CA ALA A 27 12.47 -1.57 0.62
C ALA A 27 11.20 -1.78 1.45
N GLU A 28 10.40 -2.80 1.11
CA GLU A 28 9.16 -3.13 1.83
C GLU A 28 9.43 -3.55 3.29
N LEU A 29 10.50 -4.32 3.53
CA LEU A 29 10.92 -4.68 4.88
C LEU A 29 11.41 -3.45 5.68
N ALA A 30 12.20 -2.57 5.06
CA ALA A 30 12.64 -1.33 5.67
C ALA A 30 11.45 -0.43 6.02
N GLU A 31 10.49 -0.30 5.12
CA GLU A 31 9.25 0.45 5.35
C GLU A 31 8.47 -0.14 6.54
N ARG A 32 8.29 -1.46 6.59
CA ARG A 32 7.62 -2.16 7.70
C ARG A 32 8.36 -2.01 9.02
N ALA A 33 9.69 -1.89 8.97
CA ALA A 33 10.52 -1.65 10.15
C ALA A 33 10.48 -0.18 10.61
N GLY A 34 9.88 0.72 9.83
CA GLY A 34 9.88 2.16 10.10
C GLY A 34 11.21 2.84 9.77
N ASP A 35 12.06 2.23 8.93
CA ASP A 35 13.30 2.84 8.48
C ASP A 35 13.05 3.85 7.35
N GLU A 36 12.82 5.10 7.75
CA GLU A 36 12.56 6.22 6.84
C GLU A 36 13.77 6.58 5.96
N THR A 37 14.97 6.10 6.28
CA THR A 37 16.18 6.41 5.51
C THR A 37 16.45 5.36 4.43
N ALA A 38 16.35 4.08 4.78
CA ALA A 38 16.65 2.98 3.88
C ALA A 38 15.52 2.75 2.85
N ALA A 39 14.25 2.79 3.28
CA ALA A 39 13.11 2.47 2.42
C ALA A 39 13.08 3.24 1.09
N PRO A 40 13.10 4.60 1.07
CA PRO A 40 13.03 5.34 -0.18
C PRO A 40 14.28 5.18 -1.06
N THR A 41 15.44 4.91 -0.46
CA THR A 41 16.68 4.63 -1.21
C THR A 41 16.57 3.28 -1.93
N LEU A 42 16.06 2.26 -1.23
CA LEU A 42 15.90 0.91 -1.77
C LEU A 42 14.82 0.84 -2.85
N TYR A 43 13.69 1.55 -2.68
CA TYR A 43 12.68 1.66 -3.73
C TYR A 43 13.23 2.30 -5.01
N ARG A 44 14.01 3.37 -4.89
CA ARG A 44 14.65 4.01 -6.06
C ARG A 44 15.69 3.11 -6.71
N LEU A 45 16.44 2.34 -5.92
CA LEU A 45 17.37 1.34 -6.43
C LEU A 45 16.64 0.25 -7.22
N ALA A 46 15.51 -0.25 -6.69
CA ALA A 46 14.67 -1.22 -7.39
C ALA A 46 14.18 -0.68 -8.74
N LEU A 47 13.63 0.54 -8.77
CA LEU A 47 13.17 1.18 -10.00
C LEU A 47 14.28 1.43 -11.02
N ALA A 48 15.48 1.82 -10.56
CA ALA A 48 16.61 2.05 -11.46
C ALA A 48 17.13 0.75 -12.09
N GLY A 49 16.97 -0.39 -11.39
CA GLY A 49 17.36 -1.69 -11.91
C GLY A 49 16.30 -2.33 -12.81
N GLN A 50 15.02 -2.20 -12.47
CA GLN A 50 13.90 -2.60 -13.32
C GLN A 50 12.66 -1.77 -12.96
N ASP A 51 12.15 -1.07 -13.97
CA ASP A 51 11.02 -0.18 -13.81
C ASP A 51 9.70 -0.94 -13.96
N GLU A 52 9.20 -1.49 -12.85
CA GLU A 52 7.96 -2.25 -12.81
C GLU A 52 6.80 -1.45 -12.20
N VAL A 53 5.59 -1.67 -12.74
CA VAL A 53 4.32 -1.11 -12.24
C VAL A 53 4.17 -1.31 -10.73
N TYR A 54 4.46 -2.51 -10.22
CA TYR A 54 4.34 -2.80 -8.79
C TYR A 54 5.30 -1.96 -7.94
N THR A 55 6.57 -1.88 -8.34
CA THR A 55 7.59 -1.09 -7.63
C THR A 55 7.23 0.39 -7.59
N ARG A 56 6.72 0.95 -8.70
CA ARG A 56 6.22 2.33 -8.74
C ARG A 56 5.02 2.54 -7.81
N ALA A 57 4.09 1.58 -7.81
CA ALA A 57 2.92 1.60 -6.96
C ALA A 57 3.31 1.59 -5.47
N ALA A 58 4.27 0.74 -5.08
CA ALA A 58 4.78 0.65 -3.70
C ALA A 58 5.49 1.94 -3.27
N LEU A 59 6.37 2.51 -4.11
CA LEU A 59 7.02 3.79 -3.80
C LEU A 59 6.00 4.95 -3.72
N ALA A 60 5.00 4.98 -4.61
CA ALA A 60 3.93 5.96 -4.53
C ALA A 60 3.13 5.84 -3.23
N ASP A 61 2.88 4.62 -2.73
CA ASP A 61 2.21 4.40 -1.45
C ASP A 61 3.03 4.91 -0.28
N TRP A 62 4.33 4.62 -0.28
CA TRP A 62 5.25 5.15 0.72
C TRP A 62 5.23 6.69 0.72
N LEU A 63 5.31 7.33 -0.46
CA LEU A 63 5.25 8.80 -0.58
C LEU A 63 3.92 9.38 -0.09
N LEU A 64 2.80 8.79 -0.51
CA LEU A 64 1.45 9.22 -0.10
C LEU A 64 1.27 9.11 1.41
N ALA A 65 1.75 8.02 2.02
CA ALA A 65 1.68 7.82 3.47
C ALA A 65 2.49 8.84 4.28
N ARG A 66 3.43 9.56 3.65
CA ARG A 66 4.22 10.64 4.26
C ARG A 66 3.75 12.04 3.84
N GLY A 67 2.56 12.16 3.25
CA GLY A 67 2.02 13.45 2.79
C GLY A 67 2.75 14.02 1.57
N ARG A 68 3.62 13.25 0.90
CA ARG A 68 4.42 13.68 -0.24
C ARG A 68 3.68 13.46 -1.57
N ALA A 69 2.42 13.88 -1.62
CA ALA A 69 1.52 13.61 -2.74
C ALA A 69 2.01 14.23 -4.06
N ALA A 70 2.68 15.40 -4.02
CA ALA A 70 3.25 16.02 -5.22
C ALA A 70 4.35 15.16 -5.86
N GLU A 71 5.20 14.55 -5.04
CA GLU A 71 6.25 13.66 -5.52
C GLU A 71 5.68 12.34 -6.03
N ALA A 72 4.68 11.78 -5.34
CA ALA A 72 3.95 10.61 -5.82
C ALA A 72 3.33 10.88 -7.20
N LEU A 73 2.68 12.03 -7.38
CA LEU A 73 2.10 12.41 -8.67
C LEU A 73 3.16 12.50 -9.77
N THR A 74 4.29 13.17 -9.51
CA THR A 74 5.40 13.25 -10.49
C THR A 74 5.99 11.87 -10.82
N LEU A 75 6.12 10.97 -9.84
CA LEU A 75 6.57 9.60 -10.05
C LEU A 75 5.61 8.84 -10.99
N LEU A 76 4.31 9.00 -10.79
CA LEU A 76 3.27 8.27 -11.54
C LEU A 76 3.11 8.80 -12.97
N GLU A 77 3.15 10.13 -13.15
CA GLU A 77 3.03 10.77 -14.48
C GLU A 77 4.22 10.50 -15.39
N ARG A 78 5.38 10.18 -14.82
CA ARG A 78 6.59 9.79 -15.57
C ARG A 78 6.67 8.29 -15.87
N SER A 79 5.65 7.52 -15.50
CA SER A 79 5.61 6.08 -15.78
C SER A 79 5.28 5.82 -17.25
N PRO A 80 5.98 4.91 -17.95
CA PRO A 80 5.55 4.46 -19.28
C PRO A 80 4.19 3.74 -19.21
N ASP A 81 3.87 3.13 -18.07
CA ASP A 81 2.64 2.39 -17.82
C ASP A 81 1.63 3.19 -16.98
N ALA A 82 1.59 4.52 -17.13
CA ALA A 82 0.76 5.41 -16.31
C ALA A 82 -0.73 5.02 -16.30
N GLU A 83 -1.20 4.32 -17.33
CA GLU A 83 -2.57 3.84 -17.47
C GLU A 83 -2.83 2.48 -16.80
N ALA A 84 -1.84 1.82 -16.20
CA ALA A 84 -2.07 0.62 -15.40
C ALA A 84 -2.95 0.95 -14.19
N ASP A 85 -3.97 0.14 -13.91
CA ASP A 85 -4.97 0.40 -12.87
C ASP A 85 -4.35 0.67 -11.49
N ALA A 86 -3.27 -0.05 -11.16
CA ALA A 86 -2.52 0.15 -9.93
C ALA A 86 -1.92 1.57 -9.82
N LEU A 87 -1.43 2.14 -10.92
CA LEU A 87 -0.86 3.50 -10.95
C LEU A 87 -1.96 4.56 -11.07
N LEU A 88 -2.98 4.31 -11.89
CA LEU A 88 -4.12 5.22 -12.06
C LEU A 88 -4.82 5.51 -10.73
N LEU A 89 -5.09 4.48 -9.92
CA LEU A 89 -5.69 4.66 -8.59
C LEU A 89 -4.85 5.60 -7.71
N ARG A 90 -3.54 5.39 -7.66
CA ARG A 90 -2.63 6.21 -6.84
C ARG A 90 -2.52 7.63 -7.36
N ARG A 91 -2.61 7.83 -8.68
CA ARG A 91 -2.66 9.14 -9.31
C ARG A 91 -3.91 9.89 -8.92
N VAL A 92 -5.08 9.23 -8.94
CA VAL A 92 -6.34 9.81 -8.47
C VAL A 92 -6.22 10.24 -7.00
N ILE A 93 -5.67 9.37 -6.14
CA ILE A 93 -5.47 9.69 -4.72
C ILE A 93 -4.54 10.89 -4.56
N ALA A 94 -3.40 10.94 -5.28
CA ALA A 94 -2.47 12.06 -5.21
C ALA A 94 -3.11 13.38 -5.66
N LEU A 95 -3.88 13.37 -6.75
CA LEU A 95 -4.60 14.55 -7.23
C LEU A 95 -5.60 15.07 -6.18
N ARG A 96 -6.38 14.17 -5.57
CA ARG A 96 -7.34 14.54 -4.50
C ARG A 96 -6.67 15.14 -3.28
N VAL A 97 -5.59 14.53 -2.80
CA VAL A 97 -4.82 15.04 -1.64
C VAL A 97 -4.26 16.44 -1.94
N LEU A 98 -3.88 16.71 -3.19
CA LEU A 98 -3.38 18.01 -3.62
C LEU A 98 -4.49 19.04 -3.92
N GLY A 99 -5.77 18.68 -3.81
CA GLY A 99 -6.89 19.55 -4.19
C GLY A 99 -6.95 19.86 -5.69
N ARG A 100 -6.36 19.00 -6.53
CA ARG A 100 -6.38 19.14 -8.00
C ARG A 100 -7.59 18.41 -8.57
N ASP A 101 -8.01 18.81 -9.77
CA ASP A 101 -9.08 18.10 -10.47
C ASP A 101 -8.68 16.64 -10.74
N ALA A 102 -9.51 15.73 -10.23
CA ALA A 102 -9.38 14.29 -10.38
C ALA A 102 -10.65 13.68 -11.00
N SER A 103 -11.59 14.49 -11.49
CA SER A 103 -12.92 14.06 -11.95
C SER A 103 -12.83 12.99 -13.05
N THR A 104 -12.12 13.29 -14.14
CA THR A 104 -11.90 12.36 -15.26
C THR A 104 -11.20 11.07 -14.84
N PRO A 105 -9.99 11.09 -14.22
CA PRO A 105 -9.32 9.85 -13.85
C PRO A 105 -10.07 9.07 -12.75
N SER A 106 -10.86 9.74 -11.89
CA SER A 106 -11.75 9.05 -10.94
C SER A 106 -12.89 8.32 -11.64
N ALA A 107 -13.52 8.93 -12.64
CA ALA A 107 -14.58 8.31 -13.43
C ALA A 107 -14.06 7.08 -14.18
N GLN A 108 -12.89 7.22 -14.83
CA GLN A 108 -12.18 6.12 -15.50
C GLN A 108 -11.88 4.97 -14.52
N MET A 109 -11.30 5.27 -13.36
CA MET A 109 -10.99 4.24 -12.36
C MET A 109 -12.26 3.51 -11.87
N ARG A 110 -13.35 4.24 -11.63
CA ARG A 110 -14.64 3.65 -11.22
C ARG A 110 -15.16 2.68 -12.26
N GLU A 111 -15.16 3.08 -13.54
CA GLU A 111 -15.61 2.23 -14.63
C GLU A 111 -14.79 0.94 -14.74
N ARG A 112 -13.46 1.05 -14.65
CA ARG A 112 -12.55 -0.10 -14.71
C ARG A 112 -12.75 -1.06 -13.53
N LEU A 113 -12.90 -0.54 -12.32
CA LEU A 113 -13.22 -1.38 -11.15
C LEU A 113 -14.55 -2.10 -11.32
N ALA A 114 -15.59 -1.42 -11.81
CA ALA A 114 -16.90 -2.02 -12.05
C ALA A 114 -16.87 -3.06 -13.20
N ALA A 115 -16.04 -2.85 -14.22
CA ALA A 115 -15.85 -3.82 -15.30
C ALA A 115 -15.08 -5.06 -14.82
N SER A 116 -14.03 -4.88 -14.02
CA SER A 116 -13.26 -5.98 -13.47
C SER A 116 -14.06 -6.79 -12.45
N ASP A 117 -14.88 -6.15 -11.61
CA ASP A 117 -15.76 -6.85 -10.66
C ASP A 117 -16.82 -7.71 -11.36
N ARG A 118 -17.37 -7.25 -12.48
CA ARG A 118 -18.31 -8.05 -13.29
C ARG A 118 -17.66 -9.29 -13.90
N ARG A 119 -16.37 -9.23 -14.24
CA ARG A 119 -15.63 -10.34 -14.84
C ARG A 119 -15.08 -11.31 -13.80
N GLU A 120 -14.50 -10.78 -12.74
CA GLU A 120 -13.81 -11.54 -11.68
C GLU A 120 -14.18 -10.97 -10.30
N PRO A 121 -15.41 -11.24 -9.81
CA PRO A 121 -15.90 -10.66 -8.55
C PRO A 121 -14.92 -10.86 -7.40
N GLY A 122 -14.62 -9.78 -6.68
CA GLY A 122 -13.74 -9.80 -5.50
C GLY A 122 -12.24 -9.94 -5.79
N ARG A 123 -11.80 -10.16 -7.04
CA ARG A 123 -10.37 -10.28 -7.37
C ARG A 123 -9.59 -8.97 -7.14
N HIS A 124 -10.26 -7.84 -7.25
CA HIS A 124 -9.70 -6.50 -7.06
C HIS A 124 -10.21 -5.82 -5.77
N ALA A 125 -10.57 -6.61 -4.75
CA ALA A 125 -11.14 -6.08 -3.52
C ALA A 125 -10.21 -5.08 -2.80
N ARG A 126 -8.88 -5.24 -2.91
CA ARG A 126 -7.90 -4.25 -2.43
C ARG A 126 -8.07 -2.89 -3.10
N GLU A 127 -8.05 -2.86 -4.43
CA GLU A 127 -8.18 -1.62 -5.19
C GLU A 127 -9.56 -0.98 -4.98
N GLN A 128 -10.63 -1.77 -4.95
CA GLN A 128 -11.98 -1.30 -4.64
C GLN A 128 -12.06 -0.68 -3.25
N ALA A 129 -11.55 -1.37 -2.22
CA ALA A 129 -11.54 -0.86 -0.84
C ALA A 129 -10.80 0.47 -0.73
N ARG A 130 -9.65 0.55 -1.40
CA ARG A 130 -8.83 1.76 -1.39
C ARG A 130 -9.49 2.91 -2.16
N PHE A 131 -10.13 2.64 -3.29
CA PHE A 131 -10.91 3.64 -4.02
C PHE A 131 -12.08 4.16 -3.18
N ALA A 132 -12.84 3.27 -2.55
CA ALA A 132 -13.94 3.65 -1.66
C ALA A 132 -13.45 4.53 -0.50
N LEU A 133 -12.29 4.22 0.10
CA LEU A 133 -11.72 4.97 1.22
C LEU A 133 -11.15 6.33 0.79
N ASP A 134 -10.21 6.31 -0.15
CA ASP A 134 -9.32 7.44 -0.44
C ASP A 134 -9.88 8.37 -1.52
N VAL A 135 -10.84 7.88 -2.31
CA VAL A 135 -11.46 8.61 -3.43
C VAL A 135 -12.92 8.93 -3.17
N GLU A 136 -13.72 7.95 -2.76
CA GLU A 136 -15.16 8.17 -2.61
C GLU A 136 -15.59 8.60 -1.20
N ALA A 137 -14.68 8.57 -0.23
CA ALA A 137 -14.96 8.85 1.18
C ALA A 137 -16.13 8.01 1.74
N GLN A 138 -16.18 6.74 1.36
CA GLN A 138 -17.17 5.74 1.77
C GLN A 138 -16.54 4.72 2.73
N PRO A 139 -16.30 5.07 4.00
CA PRO A 139 -15.51 4.23 4.91
C PRO A 139 -16.16 2.88 5.25
N ARG A 140 -17.50 2.80 5.28
CA ARG A 140 -18.21 1.52 5.54
C ARG A 140 -18.03 0.54 4.39
N GLU A 141 -18.10 1.03 3.16
CA GLU A 141 -17.90 0.19 1.98
C GLU A 141 -16.43 -0.21 1.85
N ALA A 142 -15.51 0.73 2.11
CA ALA A 142 -14.08 0.42 2.20
C ALA A 142 -13.79 -0.67 3.23
N LEU A 143 -14.42 -0.62 4.41
CA LEU A 143 -14.27 -1.63 5.44
C LEU A 143 -14.76 -3.00 4.95
N ARG A 144 -15.95 -3.07 4.36
CA ARG A 144 -16.53 -4.33 3.82
C ARG A 144 -15.59 -4.96 2.78
N LEU A 145 -15.10 -4.17 1.83
CA LEU A 145 -14.18 -4.61 0.79
C LEU A 145 -12.80 -5.00 1.35
N ALA A 146 -12.27 -4.24 2.30
CA ALA A 146 -10.99 -4.55 2.94
C ALA A 146 -11.07 -5.85 3.76
N GLN A 147 -12.19 -6.13 4.42
CA GLN A 147 -12.43 -7.41 5.10
C GLN A 147 -12.49 -8.58 4.11
N ALA A 148 -13.20 -8.40 2.99
CA ALA A 148 -13.25 -9.41 1.94
C ALA A 148 -11.84 -9.70 1.41
N ASN A 149 -11.08 -8.66 1.06
CA ASN A 149 -9.70 -8.79 0.61
C ASN A 149 -8.78 -9.48 1.65
N TRP A 150 -8.89 -9.09 2.93
CA TRP A 150 -8.15 -9.68 4.03
C TRP A 150 -8.47 -11.16 4.26
N ALA A 151 -9.68 -11.62 3.93
CA ALA A 151 -10.03 -13.03 4.01
C ALA A 151 -9.22 -13.91 3.02
N PHE A 152 -8.74 -13.32 1.91
CA PHE A 152 -8.07 -14.03 0.83
C PHE A 152 -6.55 -13.80 0.80
N GLN A 153 -6.10 -12.54 0.69
CA GLN A 153 -4.70 -12.22 0.35
C GLN A 153 -3.78 -12.16 1.57
N ARG A 154 -4.21 -11.47 2.64
CA ARG A 154 -3.46 -11.29 3.90
C ARG A 154 -2.04 -10.74 3.73
N GLU A 155 -1.84 -9.82 2.79
CA GLU A 155 -0.57 -9.15 2.61
C GLU A 155 -0.42 -7.95 3.56
N PRO A 156 0.81 -7.41 3.76
CA PRO A 156 1.02 -6.25 4.62
C PRO A 156 0.23 -5.01 4.24
N ALA A 157 0.08 -4.74 2.95
CA ALA A 157 -0.74 -3.63 2.48
C ALA A 157 -2.23 -3.81 2.87
N ASP A 158 -2.71 -5.05 2.95
CA ASP A 158 -4.10 -5.37 3.30
C ASP A 158 -4.38 -5.13 4.77
N ALA A 159 -3.44 -5.50 5.65
CA ALA A 159 -3.56 -5.22 7.08
C ALA A 159 -3.64 -3.70 7.33
N LEU A 160 -2.80 -2.92 6.64
CA LEU A 160 -2.86 -1.45 6.69
C LEU A 160 -4.20 -0.91 6.20
N LEU A 161 -4.64 -1.37 5.02
CA LEU A 161 -5.89 -0.89 4.43
C LEU A 161 -7.10 -1.23 5.30
N LEU A 162 -7.14 -2.45 5.86
CA LEU A 162 -8.17 -2.87 6.79
C LEU A 162 -8.20 -2.00 8.04
N LEU A 163 -7.05 -1.72 8.65
CA LEU A 163 -6.97 -0.85 9.82
C LEU A 163 -7.42 0.58 9.49
N ARG A 164 -6.95 1.15 8.37
CA ARG A 164 -7.37 2.49 7.92
C ARG A 164 -8.88 2.58 7.70
N ALA A 165 -9.46 1.59 7.02
CA ALA A 165 -10.90 1.55 6.76
C ALA A 165 -11.70 1.34 8.05
N ALA A 166 -11.24 0.48 8.96
CA ALA A 166 -11.88 0.26 10.26
C ALA A 166 -11.90 1.55 11.11
N LEU A 167 -10.76 2.25 11.20
CA LEU A 167 -10.68 3.53 11.91
C LEU A 167 -11.62 4.58 11.29
N ALA A 168 -11.65 4.69 9.96
CA ALA A 168 -12.52 5.63 9.26
C ALA A 168 -14.02 5.30 9.39
N ALA A 169 -14.37 4.02 9.59
CA ALA A 169 -15.75 3.58 9.81
C ALA A 169 -16.24 3.77 11.26
N GLY A 170 -15.36 4.19 12.19
CA GLY A 170 -15.69 4.39 13.60
C GLY A 170 -16.15 3.09 14.26
N ARG A 171 -17.25 3.15 15.04
CA ARG A 171 -17.76 1.98 15.78
C ARG A 171 -18.02 0.73 14.93
N SER A 172 -18.37 0.92 13.65
CA SER A 172 -18.58 -0.21 12.73
C SER A 172 -17.29 -0.97 12.43
N GLY A 173 -16.12 -0.34 12.60
CA GLY A 173 -14.81 -0.96 12.39
C GLY A 173 -14.20 -1.62 13.62
N ASP A 174 -14.79 -1.48 14.81
CA ASP A 174 -14.17 -1.95 16.06
C ASP A 174 -13.91 -3.46 16.06
N SER A 175 -14.87 -4.27 15.58
CA SER A 175 -14.67 -5.72 15.48
C SER A 175 -13.49 -6.07 14.57
N ALA A 176 -13.45 -5.48 13.37
CA ALA A 176 -12.37 -5.72 12.41
C ALA A 176 -10.99 -5.32 12.96
N ARG A 177 -10.93 -4.20 13.70
CA ARG A 177 -9.72 -3.75 14.37
C ARG A 177 -9.25 -4.73 15.45
N HIS A 178 -10.15 -5.20 16.30
CA HIS A 178 -9.84 -6.19 17.34
C HIS A 178 -9.41 -7.54 16.74
N ASP A 179 -10.09 -8.00 15.70
CA ASP A 179 -9.79 -9.27 15.03
C ASP A 179 -8.44 -9.21 14.32
N LEU A 180 -8.13 -8.11 13.64
CA LEU A 180 -6.82 -7.87 13.04
C LEU A 180 -5.72 -7.85 14.12
N ALA A 181 -5.93 -7.13 15.22
CA ALA A 181 -4.96 -7.07 16.31
C ALA A 181 -4.70 -8.45 16.95
N ARG A 182 -5.75 -9.26 17.12
CA ARG A 182 -5.63 -10.64 17.61
C ARG A 182 -4.78 -11.48 16.65
N PHE A 183 -5.13 -11.47 15.36
CA PHE A 183 -4.41 -12.23 14.34
C PHE A 183 -2.93 -11.86 14.28
N LEU A 184 -2.60 -10.57 14.27
CA LEU A 184 -1.21 -10.12 14.18
C LEU A 184 -0.39 -10.53 15.40
N ARG A 185 -0.96 -10.46 16.62
CA ARG A 185 -0.31 -10.95 17.84
C ARG A 185 -0.06 -12.45 17.79
N GLU A 186 -1.05 -13.24 17.40
CA GLU A 186 -0.93 -14.70 17.26
C GLU A 186 0.16 -15.10 16.25
N LYS A 187 0.36 -14.30 15.20
CA LYS A 187 1.41 -14.53 14.19
C LYS A 187 2.75 -13.90 14.53
N GLY A 188 2.86 -13.14 15.63
CA GLY A 188 4.05 -12.37 15.96
C GLY A 188 4.40 -11.32 14.88
N TRP A 189 3.41 -10.90 14.09
CA TRP A 189 3.63 -9.99 12.98
C TRP A 189 3.69 -8.54 13.47
N GLN A 190 4.85 -7.94 13.31
CA GLN A 190 5.11 -6.52 13.57
C GLN A 190 5.22 -5.71 12.28
N ASP A 191 4.59 -4.54 12.27
CA ASP A 191 4.65 -3.54 11.19
C ASP A 191 4.49 -2.15 11.81
N ALA A 192 5.55 -1.33 11.76
CA ALA A 192 5.60 -0.02 12.40
C ALA A 192 4.51 0.93 11.86
N ARG A 193 4.05 0.72 10.62
CA ARG A 193 2.99 1.54 10.02
C ARG A 193 1.64 1.33 10.69
N LEU A 194 1.36 0.12 11.19
CA LEU A 194 0.13 -0.17 11.94
C LEU A 194 0.15 0.54 13.29
N SER A 195 1.28 0.48 14.01
CA SER A 195 1.45 1.16 15.30
C SER A 195 1.41 2.68 15.17
N ALA A 196 1.84 3.22 14.03
CA ALA A 196 1.73 4.65 13.72
C ALA A 196 0.27 5.10 13.51
N LEU A 197 -0.59 4.23 12.98
CA LEU A 197 -2.03 4.49 12.83
C LEU A 197 -2.79 4.33 14.14
N ASP A 198 -2.45 3.28 14.91
CA ASP A 198 -3.10 2.95 16.17
C ASP A 198 -2.09 2.34 17.14
N ARG A 199 -1.81 3.04 18.24
CA ARG A 199 -0.82 2.63 19.24
C ARG A 199 -1.14 1.29 19.90
N SER A 200 -2.38 0.80 19.85
CA SER A 200 -2.74 -0.54 20.35
C SER A 200 -2.11 -1.69 19.53
N PHE A 201 -1.54 -1.38 18.37
CA PHE A 201 -0.73 -2.29 17.55
C PHE A 201 0.77 -2.17 17.83
N ALA A 202 1.19 -1.35 18.80
CA ALA A 202 2.56 -1.40 19.29
C ALA A 202 2.75 -2.70 20.10
N SER A 203 3.83 -3.45 19.82
CA SER A 203 4.27 -4.59 20.61
C SER A 203 5.20 -4.15 21.73
#